data_AF-A5HHC9-F1
#
_entry.id   AF-A5HHC9-F1
#
_cell.length_a   1.000
_cell.length_b   1.000
_cell.length_c   1.000
_cell.angle_alpha   90.00
_cell.angle_beta   90.00
_cell.angle_gamma   90.00
#
_symmetry.space_group_name_H-M   'P 1'
#
loop_
_entity.id
_entity.type
_entity.pdbx_description
1 polymer ?
#
loop_
_entity_poly.entity_id
_entity_poly.type
_entity_poly.pdbx_seq_one_letter_code
_entity_poly.pdbx_strand_id
1 'polypeptide(L)' 'ARPSQCSCSGTEVNCWNKGLASVPAGIPTNKQILFLSSNQIKKLEPGVFDSLTAL' A
#
# COMPACT_ATOMS: atom_id res chain seq x y z
N ALA A 1 -3.96 11.39 -0.41
CA ALA A 1 -3.26 11.06 0.86
C ALA A 1 -1.93 10.38 0.54
N ARG A 2 -0.94 10.42 1.44
CA ARG A 2 0.36 9.74 1.28
C ARG A 2 0.68 8.97 2.56
N PRO A 3 0.86 7.63 2.51
CA PRO A 3 1.21 6.86 3.70
C PRO A 3 2.61 7.26 4.19
N SER A 4 2.75 7.53 5.49
CA SER A 4 4.01 7.99 6.10
C SER A 4 5.10 6.91 6.12
N GLN A 5 4.70 5.64 6.10
CA GLN A 5 5.60 4.49 6.16
C GLN A 5 6.14 4.07 4.79
N CYS A 6 5.59 4.62 3.70
CA CYS A 6 5.95 4.23 2.33
C CYS A 6 6.45 5.42 1.52
N SER A 7 7.29 5.13 0.54
CA SER A 7 7.72 6.12 -0.44
C SER A 7 6.73 6.16 -1.60
N CYS A 8 6.40 7.34 -2.10
CA CYS A 8 5.53 7.51 -3.26
C CYS A 8 6.29 8.24 -4.36
N SER A 9 6.35 7.66 -5.56
CA SER A 9 7.00 8.25 -6.74
C SER A 9 6.17 7.94 -7.98
N GLY A 10 5.93 8.92 -8.87
CA GLY A 10 5.15 8.70 -10.09
C GLY A 10 3.79 8.04 -9.83
N THR A 11 3.58 6.86 -10.41
CA THR A 11 2.37 6.01 -10.22
C THR A 11 2.57 4.91 -9.16
N GLU A 12 3.69 4.91 -8.46
CA GLU A 12 4.09 3.85 -7.54
C GLU A 12 3.96 4.25 -6.06
N VAL A 13 3.68 3.25 -5.23
CA VAL A 13 3.75 3.29 -3.77
C VAL A 13 4.62 2.14 -3.30
N ASN A 14 5.80 2.47 -2.78
CA ASN A 14 6.78 1.51 -2.32
C ASN A 14 6.75 1.37 -0.79
N CYS A 15 6.14 0.28 -0.32
CA CYS A 15 6.08 -0.15 1.07
C CYS A 15 6.95 -1.39 1.34
N TRP A 16 7.95 -1.66 0.49
CA TRP A 16 8.79 -2.85 0.62
C TRP A 16 9.61 -2.84 1.92
N ASN A 17 9.60 -3.97 2.62
CA ASN A 17 10.40 -4.21 3.83
C ASN A 17 10.25 -3.11 4.91
N LYS A 18 9.00 -2.72 5.18
CA LYS A 18 8.66 -1.68 6.17
C LYS A 18 8.16 -2.25 7.50
N GLY A 19 8.15 -3.57 7.66
CA GLY A 19 7.67 -4.23 8.87
C GLY A 19 6.16 -4.06 9.09
N LEU A 20 5.39 -3.85 8.02
CA LEU A 20 3.95 -3.58 8.12
C LEU A 20 3.21 -4.84 8.57
N ALA A 21 2.33 -4.70 9.57
CA ALA A 21 1.44 -5.76 10.00
C ALA A 21 0.11 -5.78 9.21
N SER A 22 -0.21 -4.66 8.55
CA SER A 22 -1.42 -4.48 7.73
C SER A 22 -1.13 -3.56 6.54
N VAL A 23 -2.04 -3.51 5.56
CA VAL A 23 -1.95 -2.55 4.46
C VAL A 23 -2.10 -1.12 5.02
N PRO A 24 -1.23 -0.16 4.68
CA PRO A 24 -1.32 1.20 5.19
C PRO A 24 -2.57 1.92 4.68
N ALA A 25 -3.23 2.66 5.55
CA ALA A 25 -4.29 3.57 5.15
C ALA A 25 -3.72 4.77 4.36
N GLY A 26 -4.54 5.37 3.52
CA GLY A 26 -4.18 6.60 2.80
C GLY A 26 -3.25 6.39 1.61
N ILE A 27 -3.16 5.16 1.07
CA ILE A 27 -2.58 4.89 -0.25
C ILE A 27 -3.37 5.73 -1.29
N PRO A 28 -2.70 6.59 -2.07
CA PRO A 28 -3.39 7.38 -3.08
C PRO A 28 -4.04 6.49 -4.14
N THR A 29 -5.29 6.79 -4.48
CA THR A 29 -6.14 5.97 -5.37
C THR A 29 -5.75 6.06 -6.84
N ASN A 30 -4.94 7.06 -7.21
CA ASN A 30 -4.41 7.27 -8.57
C ASN A 30 -3.07 6.54 -8.82
N LYS A 31 -2.73 5.57 -7.98
CA LYS A 31 -1.49 4.78 -8.06
C LYS A 31 -1.79 3.45 -8.74
N GLN A 32 -0.87 3.00 -9.58
CA GLN A 32 -1.00 1.78 -10.39
C GLN A 32 -0.17 0.62 -9.83
N ILE A 33 0.86 0.92 -9.02
CA ILE A 33 1.76 -0.10 -8.51
C ILE A 33 1.93 0.07 -7.01
N LEU A 34 1.68 -1.01 -6.27
CA LEU A 34 1.79 -1.07 -4.82
C LEU A 34 2.73 -2.21 -4.41
N PHE A 35 3.90 -1.86 -3.88
CA PHE A 35 4.86 -2.85 -3.37
C PHE A 35 4.64 -3.09 -1.88
N LEU A 36 4.08 -4.26 -1.53
CA LEU A 36 3.82 -4.67 -0.13
C LEU A 36 4.67 -5.88 0.32
N SER A 37 5.60 -6.36 -0.50
CA SER A 37 6.42 -7.53 -0.19
C SER A 37 7.37 -7.32 0.99
N SER A 38 7.85 -8.42 1.57
CA SER A 38 8.78 -8.42 2.72
C SER A 38 8.21 -7.70 3.96
N ASN A 39 6.90 -7.78 4.15
CA ASN A 39 6.22 -7.27 5.34
C ASN A 39 5.69 -8.41 6.22
N GLN A 40 5.08 -8.06 7.35
CA GLN A 40 4.52 -8.98 8.35
C GLN A 40 2.99 -9.13 8.20
N ILE A 41 2.46 -8.82 7.01
CA ILE A 41 1.03 -8.90 6.71
C ILE A 41 0.67 -10.38 6.59
N LYS A 42 -0.06 -10.90 7.58
CA LYS A 42 -0.48 -12.31 7.64
C LYS A 42 -1.87 -12.54 7.04
N LYS A 43 -2.69 -11.49 7.01
CA LYS A 43 -4.06 -11.52 6.51
C LYS A 43 -4.36 -10.20 5.81
N LEU A 44 -5.12 -10.31 4.74
CA LEU A 44 -5.72 -9.15 4.07
C LEU A 44 -7.17 -9.10 4.50
N GLU A 45 -7.56 -7.97 5.08
CA GLU A 45 -8.97 -7.77 5.41
C GLU A 45 -9.79 -7.60 4.12
N PRO A 46 -11.02 -8.13 4.08
CA PRO A 46 -11.91 -7.91 2.94
C PRO A 46 -12.03 -6.41 2.64
N GLY A 47 -11.92 -6.07 1.37
CA GLY A 47 -12.09 -4.70 0.90
C GLY A 47 -10.93 -3.74 1.18
N VAL A 48 -9.79 -4.22 1.69
CA VAL A 48 -8.63 -3.36 1.99
C VAL A 48 -8.04 -2.64 0.75
N PHE A 49 -8.38 -3.11 -0.45
CA PHE A 49 -7.98 -2.51 -1.71
C PHE A 49 -9.15 -1.88 -2.49
N ASP A 50 -10.37 -1.87 -1.97
CA ASP A 50 -11.57 -1.39 -2.71
C ASP A 50 -11.46 0.08 -3.12
N SER A 51 -10.76 0.89 -2.32
CA SER A 51 -10.50 2.28 -2.65
C SER A 51 -9.42 2.47 -3.74
N LEU A 52 -8.64 1.45 -4.06
CA LEU A 52 -7.53 1.51 -5.02
C LEU A 52 -8.03 1.21 -6.43
N THR A 53 -8.92 2.04 -6.95
CA THR A 53 -9.61 1.83 -8.23
C THR A 53 -8.70 1.80 -9.47
N ALA A 54 -7.45 2.24 -9.35
CA ALA A 54 -6.47 2.23 -10.44
C ALA A 54 -5.42 1.10 -10.33
N LEU A 55 -5.57 0.22 -9.33
CA LEU A 55 -4.77 -1.00 -9.13
C LEU A 55 -5.40 -2.17 -9.88
#